data_AF-A0A010ZS35-F1
#
_entry.id   AF-A0A010ZS35-F1
#
_cell.length_a   1.000
_cell.length_b   1.000
_cell.length_c   1.000
_cell.angle_alpha   90.00
_cell.angle_beta   90.00
_cell.angle_gamma   90.00
#
_symmetry.space_group_name_H-M   'P 1'
#
loop_
_entity.id
_entity.type
_entity.pdbx_description
1 polymer ?
#
loop_
_entity_poly.entity_id
_entity_poly.type
_entity_poly.pdbx_seq_one_letter_code
_entity_poly.pdbx_strand_id
1 'polypeptide(L)'
;MEYRDAAHLRGTQAWKRARAYVLKHSRTCWICGHGGADSVDHIVPMALGGAPLDFANLAPAHMRCNSRKGKKPIVTKLKTSQNW
;
A
#
# COMPACT_ATOMS: atom_id res chain seq x y z
N MET A 1 5.49 19.34 11.21
CA MET A 1 4.92 19.11 9.87
C MET A 1 3.90 18.00 10.00
N GLU A 2 2.67 18.35 10.39
CA GLU A 2 1.63 17.38 10.71
C GLU A 2 0.87 16.99 9.43
N TYR A 3 1.03 15.76 8.98
CA TYR A 3 0.22 15.20 7.89
C TYR A 3 -1.17 14.85 8.40
N ARG A 4 -2.03 15.85 8.64
CA ARG A 4 -3.36 15.66 9.22
C ARG A 4 -4.42 15.12 8.24
N ASP A 5 -4.17 15.10 6.92
CA ASP A 5 -5.13 14.59 5.93
C ASP A 5 -4.57 13.58 4.93
N ALA A 6 -4.93 12.31 5.11
CA ALA A 6 -4.63 11.21 4.18
C ALA A 6 -5.22 11.42 2.77
N ALA A 7 -6.31 12.18 2.65
CA ALA A 7 -6.95 12.48 1.36
C ALA A 7 -6.09 13.41 0.50
N HIS A 8 -5.50 14.45 1.10
CA HIS A 8 -4.65 15.42 0.41
C HIS A 8 -3.35 14.79 -0.11
N LEU A 9 -2.76 13.87 0.66
CA LEU A 9 -1.51 13.20 0.29
C LEU A 9 -1.58 12.51 -1.07
N ARG A 10 -2.66 11.77 -1.36
CA ARG A 10 -2.77 10.92 -2.56
C ARG A 10 -2.78 11.70 -3.87
N GLY A 11 -3.14 12.99 -3.84
CA GLY A 11 -3.09 13.87 -5.01
C GLY A 11 -1.70 14.45 -5.29
N THR A 12 -0.80 14.42 -4.31
CA THR A 12 0.50 15.10 -4.40
C THR A 12 1.46 14.44 -5.39
N GLN A 13 2.39 15.23 -5.94
CA GLN A 13 3.46 14.70 -6.79
C GLN A 13 4.41 13.77 -6.04
N ALA A 14 4.62 14.02 -4.73
CA ALA A 14 5.40 13.16 -3.87
C ALA A 14 4.80 11.74 -3.79
N TRP A 15 3.49 11.63 -3.57
CA TRP A 15 2.80 10.34 -3.59
C TRP A 15 2.88 9.65 -4.96
N LYS A 16 2.64 10.39 -6.05
CA LYS A 16 2.75 9.85 -7.41
C LYS A 16 4.13 9.26 -7.68
N ARG A 17 5.20 9.95 -7.27
CA ARG A 17 6.59 9.49 -7.39
C ARG A 17 6.86 8.26 -6.52
N ALA A 18 6.45 8.28 -5.24
CA ALA A 18 6.64 7.14 -4.34
C ALA A 18 5.89 5.90 -4.85
N ARG A 19 4.64 6.06 -5.30
CA ARG A 19 3.84 4.98 -5.89
C ARG A 19 4.52 4.39 -7.13
N ALA A 20 4.98 5.23 -8.04
CA ALA A 20 5.67 4.79 -9.25
C ALA A 20 6.97 4.04 -8.91
N TYR A 21 7.74 4.54 -7.94
CA TYR A 21 8.96 3.89 -7.47
C TYR A 21 8.66 2.48 -6.94
N VAL A 22 7.72 2.33 -6.00
CA VAL A 22 7.40 1.03 -5.41
C VAL A 22 6.94 0.01 -6.46
N LEU A 23 6.05 0.40 -7.37
CA LEU A 23 5.52 -0.49 -8.42
C LEU A 23 6.54 -0.82 -9.52
N LYS A 24 7.57 0.01 -9.70
CA LYS A 24 8.69 -0.28 -10.61
C LYS A 24 9.62 -1.36 -10.04
N HIS A 25 9.80 -1.41 -8.72
CA HIS A 25 10.72 -2.36 -8.08
C HIS A 25 10.10 -3.73 -7.85
N SER A 26 8.80 -3.80 -7.58
CA SER A 26 8.10 -5.08 -7.44
C SER A 26 6.63 -4.97 -7.81
N ARG A 27 6.12 -6.02 -8.45
CA ARG A 27 4.70 -6.21 -8.74
C ARG A 27 4.07 -7.32 -7.90
N THR A 28 4.79 -7.87 -6.93
CA THR A 28 4.29 -8.91 -6.04
C THR A 28 3.52 -8.28 -4.90
N CYS A 29 2.22 -8.60 -4.81
CA CYS A 29 1.36 -8.15 -3.75
C CYS A 29 1.86 -8.67 -2.40
N TRP A 30 2.23 -7.78 -1.48
CA TRP A 30 2.76 -8.18 -0.18
C TRP A 30 1.70 -8.84 0.73
N ILE A 31 0.43 -8.56 0.47
CA ILE A 31 -0.72 -9.05 1.23
C ILE A 31 -1.04 -10.51 0.86
N CYS A 32 -1.09 -10.86 -0.43
CA CYS A 32 -1.48 -12.21 -0.88
C CYS A 32 -0.33 -13.04 -1.48
N GLY A 33 0.76 -12.40 -1.88
CA GLY A 33 1.94 -13.05 -2.46
C GLY A 33 1.91 -13.24 -3.99
N HIS A 34 0.83 -12.87 -4.68
CA HIS A 34 0.73 -13.02 -6.14
C HIS A 34 1.23 -11.78 -6.90
N GLY A 35 1.67 -11.97 -8.14
CA GLY A 35 2.03 -10.88 -9.05
C GLY A 35 0.84 -10.01 -9.45
N GLY A 36 1.11 -8.92 -10.16
CA GLY A 36 0.06 -8.05 -10.73
C GLY A 36 -0.40 -6.89 -9.84
N ALA A 37 0.38 -6.51 -8.82
CA ALA A 37 0.07 -5.33 -8.00
C ALA A 37 -0.08 -4.05 -8.84
N ASP A 38 -1.19 -3.35 -8.64
CA ASP A 38 -1.60 -2.13 -9.34
C ASP A 38 -1.77 -0.94 -8.38
N SER A 39 -1.58 -1.16 -7.08
CA SER A 39 -1.66 -0.16 -6.03
C SER A 39 -0.51 -0.29 -5.03
N VAL A 40 -0.39 0.70 -4.15
CA VAL A 40 0.56 0.69 -3.05
C VAL A 40 -0.23 0.79 -1.76
N ASP A 41 0.08 -0.09 -0.81
CA ASP A 41 -0.49 -0.12 0.52
C ASP A 41 0.52 0.37 1.56
N HIS A 42 0.00 0.97 2.62
CA HIS A 42 0.77 1.34 3.80
C HIS A 42 0.83 0.14 4.75
N ILE A 43 2.01 -0.43 4.97
CA ILE A 43 2.22 -1.62 5.82
C ILE A 43 1.59 -1.39 7.19
N VAL A 44 2.00 -0.31 7.85
CA VAL A 44 1.33 0.30 8.98
C VAL A 44 0.32 1.31 8.42
N PRO A 45 -0.99 1.12 8.64
CA PRO A 45 -2.01 2.07 8.20
C PRO A 45 -1.72 3.48 8.73
N MET A 46 -1.94 4.51 7.91
CA MET A 46 -1.78 5.92 8.35
C MET A 46 -2.66 6.26 9.57
N ALA A 47 -3.84 5.65 9.69
CA ALA A 47 -4.72 5.81 10.84
C ALA A 47 -4.13 5.27 12.16
N LEU A 48 -3.08 4.45 12.08
CA LEU A 48 -2.32 3.92 13.21
C LEU A 48 -0.93 4.57 13.32
N GLY A 49 -0.72 5.72 12.69
CA GLY A 49 0.55 6.46 12.75
C GLY A 49 1.60 6.05 11.72
N GLY A 50 1.26 5.20 10.74
CA GLY A 50 2.19 4.79 9.69
C GLY A 50 2.66 5.97 8.83
N ALA A 51 3.96 6.05 8.58
CA ALA A 51 4.56 7.12 7.81
C ALA A 51 4.07 7.11 6.34
N PRO A 52 3.57 8.24 5.80
CA PRO A 52 2.85 8.26 4.52
C PRO A 52 3.73 8.05 3.28
N LEU A 53 5.00 8.45 3.35
CA LEU A 53 5.95 8.49 2.24
C LEU A 53 7.25 7.72 2.53
N ASP A 54 7.31 7.03 3.65
CA ASP A 54 8.46 6.18 3.98
C ASP A 54 8.39 4.89 3.15
N PHE A 55 9.42 4.65 2.34
CA PHE A 55 9.50 3.43 1.52
C PHE A 55 9.50 2.14 2.34
N ALA A 56 9.98 2.18 3.60
CA ALA A 56 9.89 1.03 4.50
C ALA A 56 8.43 0.73 4.92
N ASN A 57 7.53 1.71 4.81
CA ASN A 57 6.11 1.56 5.08
C ASN A 57 5.26 1.38 3.82
N LEU A 58 5.83 1.38 2.61
CA LEU A 58 5.10 1.25 1.36
C LEU A 58 5.38 -0.10 0.71
N ALA A 59 4.33 -0.82 0.32
CA ALA A 59 4.47 -2.09 -0.35
C ALA A 59 3.49 -2.26 -1.53
N PRO A 60 3.87 -2.98 -2.61
CA PRO A 60 2.97 -3.26 -3.72
C PRO A 60 1.80 -4.11 -3.26
N ALA A 61 0.58 -3.75 -3.65
CA ALA A 61 -0.63 -4.52 -3.37
C ALA A 61 -1.62 -4.43 -4.54
N HIS A 62 -2.44 -5.46 -4.74
CA HIS A 62 -3.64 -5.31 -5.57
C HIS A 62 -4.61 -4.33 -4.92
N MET A 63 -5.30 -3.51 -5.72
CA MET A 63 -6.32 -2.57 -5.23
C MET A 63 -7.35 -3.26 -4.33
N ARG A 64 -7.77 -4.46 -4.72
CA ARG A 64 -8.76 -5.23 -3.96
C ARG A 64 -8.19 -5.79 -2.65
N CYS A 65 -6.94 -6.26 -2.63
CA CYS A 65 -6.29 -6.70 -1.39
C CYS A 65 -6.10 -5.54 -0.42
N ASN A 66 -5.63 -4.40 -0.94
CA ASN A 66 -5.45 -3.16 -0.18
C ASN A 66 -6.78 -2.67 0.42
N SER A 67 -7.85 -2.60 -0.39
CA SER A 67 -9.19 -2.24 0.08
C SER A 67 -9.73 -3.19 1.15
N ARG A 68 -9.54 -4.51 1.00
CA ARG A 68 -9.94 -5.52 2.00
C ARG A 68 -9.20 -5.39 3.33
N LYS A 69 -7.90 -5.05 3.28
CA LYS A 69 -7.08 -4.80 4.48
C LYS A 69 -7.58 -3.55 5.22
N GLY A 70 -7.79 -2.47 4.49
CA GLY A 70 -8.23 -1.19 5.06
C GLY A 70 -7.28 -0.70 6.16
N LYS A 71 -7.83 -0.35 7.32
CA LYS A 71 -7.07 0.14 8.48
C LYS A 71 -6.52 -0.96 9.40
N LYS A 72 -6.66 -2.24 9.01
CA LYS A 72 -6.23 -3.36 9.84
C LYS A 72 -4.76 -3.68 9.56
N PRO A 73 -3.93 -3.91 10.60
CA PRO A 73 -2.63 -4.53 10.38
C PRO A 73 -2.85 -5.97 9.87
N ILE A 74 -1.99 -6.42 8.96
CA ILE A 74 -2.01 -7.84 8.57
C ILE A 74 -1.13 -8.63 9.54
N VAL A 75 -1.75 -9.57 10.24
CA VAL A 75 -1.05 -10.57 11.06
C VAL A 75 -0.72 -11.82 10.26
N THR A 76 -1.52 -12.11 9.22
CA THR A 76 -1.33 -13.25 8.32
C THR A 76 -1.58 -12.81 6.89
N LYS A 77 -0.72 -13.24 5.95
CA LYS A 77 -0.95 -13.01 4.51
C LYS A 77 -2.29 -13.63 4.09
N LEU A 78 -3.10 -12.86 3.37
CA LEU A 78 -4.39 -13.35 2.87
C LEU A 78 -4.13 -14.34 1.74
N LYS A 79 -4.40 -15.63 1.98
CA LYS A 79 -4.45 -16.62 0.90
C LYS A 79 -5.70 -16.32 0.07
N THR A 80 -5.54 -15.76 -1.12
CA THR A 80 -6.65 -15.58 -2.06
C THR A 80 -6.53 -16.61 -3.16
N SER A 81 -7.58 -17.44 -3.33
CA SER A 81 -7.66 -18.47 -4.38
C SER A 81 -8.04 -17.90 -5.74
N GLN A 82 -8.08 -16.57 -5.90
CA GLN A 82 -8.52 -15.96 -7.15
C GLN A 82 -7.33 -15.72 -8.07
N ASN A 83 -7.49 -16.10 -9.34
CA ASN A 83 -6.57 -15.78 -10.41
C ASN A 83 -6.62 -14.25 -10.66
N TRP A 84 -5.47 -13.60 -10.59
CA TRP A 84 -5.28 -12.15 -10.73
C TRP A 84 -4.71 -11.81 -12.10
#